data_AF-A0A4R0KDT8-F1
#
_entry.id   AF-A0A4R0KDT8-F1
#
_cell.length_a   1.000
_cell.length_b   1.000
_cell.length_c   1.000
_cell.angle_alpha   90.00
_cell.angle_beta   90.00
_cell.angle_gamma   90.00
#
_symmetry.space_group_name_H-M   'P 1'
#
loop_
_entity.id
_entity.type
_entity.pdbx_description
1 polymer ?
#
loop_
_entity_poly.entity_id
_entity_poly.type
_entity_poly.pdbx_seq_one_letter_code
_entity_poly.pdbx_strand_id
1 'polypeptide(L)'
;MRCSFCGKAKDEVSRLIAGPGAFICNECVVLCEQLIGGQPMTTFPPLDGKTNDELLAEMVQLDASRNQVEAAVHDRVQLLRTRSVTWAKIGESLGTTRQSAWERFSNEE
;
A
#
# COMPACT_ATOMS: atom_id res chain seq x y z
N MET A 1 10.38 -14.69 -2.99
CA MET A 1 9.85 -13.40 -3.48
C MET A 1 10.30 -13.23 -4.93
N ARG A 2 9.37 -12.94 -5.85
CA ARG A 2 9.62 -12.90 -7.31
C ARG A 2 9.06 -11.59 -7.88
N CYS A 3 9.66 -11.09 -8.95
CA CYS A 3 9.12 -9.98 -9.73
C CYS A 3 7.79 -10.38 -10.35
N SER A 4 6.74 -9.57 -10.15
CA SER A 4 5.40 -9.79 -10.70
C SER A 4 5.35 -9.67 -12.23
N PHE A 5 6.34 -9.02 -12.84
CA PHE A 5 6.35 -8.74 -14.29
C PHE A 5 7.16 -9.76 -15.08
N CYS A 6 8.36 -10.12 -14.61
CA CYS A 6 9.24 -11.05 -15.33
C CYS A 6 9.40 -12.43 -14.66
N GLY A 7 8.84 -12.63 -13.46
CA GLY A 7 8.90 -13.91 -12.73
C GLY A 7 10.24 -14.26 -12.08
N LYS A 8 11.32 -13.50 -12.38
CA LYS A 8 12.65 -13.67 -11.78
C LYS A 8 12.60 -13.57 -10.25
N ALA A 9 13.34 -14.43 -9.57
CA ALA A 9 13.52 -14.39 -8.13
C ALA A 9 14.44 -13.23 -7.70
N LYS A 10 14.40 -12.90 -6.41
CA LYS A 10 15.13 -11.76 -5.83
C LYS A 10 16.66 -11.85 -6.04
N ASP A 11 17.20 -13.05 -6.08
CA ASP A 11 18.60 -13.38 -6.31
C ASP A 11 19.01 -13.31 -7.79
N GLU A 12 18.04 -13.35 -8.71
CA GLU A 12 18.27 -13.25 -10.15
C GLU A 12 18.28 -11.79 -10.66
N VAL A 13 18.09 -10.80 -9.77
CA VAL A 13 18.00 -9.37 -10.11
C VAL A 13 18.81 -8.51 -9.15
N SER A 14 19.30 -7.36 -9.62
CA SER A 14 20.10 -6.45 -8.78
C SER A 14 19.27 -5.80 -7.67
N ARG A 15 18.02 -5.42 -7.95
CA ARG A 15 17.07 -4.92 -6.95
C ARG A 15 15.67 -5.45 -7.22
N LEU A 16 14.97 -5.75 -6.15
CA LEU A 16 13.55 -6.04 -6.13
C LEU A 16 12.85 -5.06 -5.18
N ILE A 17 11.93 -4.26 -5.72
CA ILE A 17 11.14 -3.29 -4.99
C ILE A 17 9.82 -3.97 -4.62
N ALA A 18 9.44 -3.91 -3.35
CA ALA A 18 8.20 -4.49 -2.84
C ALA A 18 7.16 -3.39 -2.60
N GLY A 19 5.99 -3.56 -3.20
CA GLY A 19 4.79 -2.80 -2.91
C GLY A 19 3.69 -3.68 -2.31
N PRO A 20 2.61 -3.06 -1.83
CA PRO A 20 1.39 -3.77 -1.45
C PRO A 20 0.86 -4.59 -2.65
N GLY A 21 0.94 -5.92 -2.59
CA GLY A 21 0.40 -6.83 -3.62
C GLY A 21 1.24 -6.97 -4.90
N ALA A 22 2.37 -6.27 -5.04
CA ALA A 22 3.19 -6.30 -6.26
C ALA A 22 4.68 -6.17 -5.97
N PHE A 23 5.50 -6.78 -6.83
CA PHE A 23 6.95 -6.67 -6.77
C PHE A 23 7.50 -6.34 -8.16
N ILE A 24 8.41 -5.38 -8.28
CA ILE A 24 9.03 -5.02 -9.55
C ILE A 24 10.55 -4.96 -9.41
N CYS A 25 11.27 -5.55 -10.37
CA CYS A 25 12.73 -5.51 -10.39
C CYS A 25 13.26 -4.31 -11.17
N ASN A 26 14.53 -3.98 -10.96
CA ASN A 26 15.19 -2.85 -11.63
C ASN A 26 15.12 -2.91 -13.16
N GLU A 27 15.25 -4.10 -13.75
CA GLU A 27 15.17 -4.28 -15.21
C GLU A 27 13.76 -3.96 -15.75
N CYS A 28 12.72 -4.43 -15.05
CA CYS A 28 11.34 -4.15 -15.43
C CYS A 28 11.01 -2.66 -15.29
N VAL A 29 11.56 -1.95 -14.30
CA VAL A 29 11.38 -0.50 -14.18
C VAL A 29 11.92 0.22 -15.42
N VAL A 30 13.15 -0.09 -15.84
CA VAL A 30 13.77 0.50 -17.03
C VAL A 30 12.96 0.18 -18.30
N LEU A 31 12.49 -1.07 -18.42
CA LEU A 31 11.66 -1.46 -19.55
C LEU A 31 10.33 -0.70 -19.57
N CYS A 32 9.65 -0.58 -18.43
CA CYS A 32 8.40 0.18 -18.32
C CYS A 32 8.60 1.66 -18.67
N GLU A 33 9.71 2.27 -18.24
CA GLU A 33 10.05 3.66 -18.58
C GLU A 33 10.20 3.83 -20.10
N GLN A 34 10.85 2.89 -20.78
CA GLN A 34 11.01 2.91 -22.24
C GLN A 34 9.68 2.72 -22.98
N LEU A 35 8.79 1.86 -22.46
CA LEU A 35 7.51 1.55 -23.10
C LEU A 35 6.47 2.66 -22.93
N ILE A 36 6.43 3.31 -21.76
CA ILE A 36 5.42 4.32 -21.41
C ILE A 36 5.90 5.74 -21.74
N GLY A 37 7.21 5.94 -21.92
CA GLY A 37 7.76 7.12 -22.58
C GLY A 37 7.35 8.46 -21.96
N GLY A 38 7.34 8.57 -20.62
CA GLY A 38 7.03 9.82 -19.93
C GLY A 38 5.59 10.30 -20.05
N GLN A 39 4.66 9.45 -20.50
CA GLN A 39 3.22 9.74 -20.40
C GLN A 39 2.89 10.01 -18.93
N PRO A 40 2.16 11.10 -18.59
CA PRO A 40 1.79 11.37 -17.22
C PRO A 40 0.97 10.18 -16.71
N MET A 41 1.50 9.49 -15.69
CA MET A 41 0.69 8.56 -14.92
C MET A 41 -0.39 9.38 -14.23
N THR A 42 -1.60 9.39 -14.79
CA THR A 42 -2.75 9.90 -14.07
C THR A 42 -2.88 9.06 -12.81
N THR A 43 -2.71 9.70 -11.65
CA THR A 43 -2.68 9.01 -10.34
C THR A 43 -4.00 8.29 -10.08
N PHE A 44 -5.08 8.76 -10.72
CA PHE A 44 -6.35 8.07 -10.83
C PHE A 44 -6.88 8.26 -12.26
N PRO A 45 -7.43 7.22 -12.91
CA PRO A 45 -8.14 7.37 -14.17
C PRO A 45 -9.32 8.34 -13.98
N PRO A 46 -9.66 9.15 -15.00
CA PRO A 46 -10.86 9.98 -14.96
C PRO A 46 -12.09 9.12 -14.66
N LEU A 47 -13.01 9.63 -13.84
CA LEU A 47 -14.24 8.91 -13.49
C LEU A 47 -15.34 9.10 -14.54
N ASP A 48 -15.23 10.14 -15.36
CA ASP A 48 -16.19 10.43 -16.42
C ASP A 48 -16.21 9.32 -17.47
N GLY A 49 -17.43 8.94 -17.87
CA GLY A 49 -17.67 7.88 -18.85
C GLY A 49 -17.69 6.46 -18.28
N LYS A 50 -17.44 6.26 -16.98
CA LYS A 50 -17.56 4.94 -16.35
C LYS A 50 -19.01 4.60 -16.01
N THR A 51 -19.35 3.34 -16.20
CA THR A 51 -20.59 2.73 -15.73
C THR A 51 -20.55 2.47 -14.23
N ASN A 52 -21.72 2.28 -13.61
CA ASN A 52 -21.81 1.93 -12.19
C ASN A 52 -21.09 0.60 -11.88
N ASP A 53 -21.16 -0.38 -12.78
CA ASP A 53 -20.51 -1.69 -12.57
C ASP A 53 -18.98 -1.57 -12.60
N GLU A 54 -18.42 -0.74 -13.49
CA GLU A 54 -16.99 -0.44 -13.51
C GLU A 54 -16.54 0.25 -12.23
N LEU A 55 -17.32 1.24 -11.75
CA LEU A 55 -17.03 1.91 -10.49
C LEU A 55 -17.08 0.95 -9.29
N LEU A 56 -18.08 0.05 -9.25
CA LEU A 56 -18.21 -0.96 -8.20
C LEU A 56 -17.05 -1.96 -8.23
N ALA A 57 -16.61 -2.39 -9.42
CA ALA A 57 -15.45 -3.26 -9.57
C ALA A 57 -14.16 -2.58 -9.07
N GLU A 58 -14.00 -1.27 -9.34
CA GLU A 58 -12.87 -0.49 -8.85
C GLU A 58 -12.89 -0.31 -7.32
N MET A 59 -14.08 -0.15 -6.72
CA MET A 59 -14.21 -0.09 -5.27
C MET A 59 -13.66 -1.34 -4.57
N VAL A 60 -13.83 -2.53 -5.15
CA VAL A 60 -13.24 -3.76 -4.59
C VAL A 60 -11.71 -3.69 -4.56
N GLN A 61 -11.08 -3.17 -5.61
CA GLN A 61 -9.62 -3.03 -5.68
C GLN A 61 -9.10 -1.96 -4.70
N LEU A 62 -9.81 -0.85 -4.59
CA LEU A 62 -9.48 0.23 -3.67
C LEU A 62 -9.65 -0.21 -2.21
N ASP A 63 -10.69 -0.98 -1.89
CA ASP A 63 -10.88 -1.54 -0.54
C ASP A 63 -9.80 -2.56 -0.19
N ALA A 64 -9.40 -3.44 -1.12
CA ALA A 64 -8.28 -4.35 -0.91
C ALA A 64 -6.97 -3.60 -0.59
N SER A 65 -6.69 -2.53 -1.34
CA SER A 65 -5.53 -1.66 -1.12
C SER A 65 -5.61 -0.96 0.24
N ARG A 66 -6.80 -0.46 0.61
CA ARG A 66 -7.06 0.17 1.91
C ARG A 66 -6.81 -0.82 3.06
N ASN A 67 -7.40 -2.01 2.99
CA ASN A 67 -7.26 -3.04 4.03
C ASN A 67 -5.80 -3.43 4.23
N GLN A 68 -5.01 -3.50 3.14
CA GLN A 68 -3.59 -3.78 3.22
C GLN A 68 -2.80 -2.67 3.93
N VAL A 69 -3.10 -1.40 3.63
CA VAL A 69 -2.49 -0.26 4.32
C VAL A 69 -2.90 -0.23 5.79
N GLU A 70 -4.18 -0.49 6.10
CA GLU A 70 -4.68 -0.55 7.47
C GLU A 70 -4.00 -1.66 8.29
N ALA A 71 -3.88 -2.87 7.74
CA ALA A 71 -3.15 -3.96 8.38
C ALA A 71 -1.68 -3.58 8.64
N ALA A 72 -1.02 -2.95 7.66
CA ALA A 72 0.37 -2.50 7.81
C ALA A 72 0.54 -1.41 8.88
N VAL A 73 -0.44 -0.52 9.05
CA VAL A 73 -0.46 0.48 10.14
C VAL A 73 -0.65 -0.23 11.47
N HIS A 74 -1.58 -1.17 11.54
CA HIS A 74 -1.87 -1.93 12.75
C HIS A 74 -0.65 -2.71 13.26
N ASP A 75 0.05 -3.45 12.40
CA ASP A 75 1.29 -4.16 12.75
C ASP A 75 2.34 -3.22 13.36
N ARG A 76 2.48 -2.03 12.79
CA ARG A 76 3.41 -1.00 13.30
C ARG A 76 2.95 -0.47 14.64
N VAL A 77 1.66 -0.22 14.82
CA VAL A 77 1.08 0.21 16.10
C VAL A 77 1.36 -0.84 17.17
N GLN A 78 1.11 -2.13 16.91
CA GLN A 78 1.41 -3.20 17.85
C GLN A 78 2.89 -3.26 18.23
N LEU A 79 3.80 -3.16 17.25
CA LEU A 79 5.24 -3.09 17.52
C LEU A 79 5.62 -1.84 18.35
N LEU A 80 4.96 -0.70 18.13
CA LEU A 80 5.18 0.50 18.95
C LEU A 80 4.65 0.29 20.38
N ARG A 81 3.54 -0.44 20.54
CA ARG A 81 2.98 -0.80 21.86
C ARG A 81 3.90 -1.73 22.64
N THR A 82 4.52 -2.73 22.01
CA THR A 82 5.51 -3.60 22.67
C THR A 82 6.76 -2.84 23.11
N ARG A 83 7.06 -1.70 22.46
CA ARG A 83 8.13 -0.76 22.82
C ARG A 83 7.66 0.35 23.78
N SER A 84 6.49 0.19 24.40
CA SER A 84 5.90 1.11 25.37
C SER A 84 5.67 2.55 24.87
N VAL A 85 5.58 2.77 23.56
CA VAL A 85 5.22 4.08 22.99
C VAL A 85 3.78 4.40 23.38
N THR A 86 3.48 5.62 23.85
CA THR A 86 2.16 6.00 24.36
C THR A 86 1.12 6.17 23.25
N TRP A 87 -0.16 5.94 23.56
CA TRP A 87 -1.27 6.18 22.63
C TRP A 87 -1.37 7.63 22.17
N ALA A 88 -0.92 8.58 22.99
CA ALA A 88 -0.88 9.99 22.61
C ALA A 88 0.10 10.22 21.45
N LYS A 89 1.31 9.64 21.52
CA LYS A 89 2.33 9.78 20.48
C LYS A 89 1.97 9.03 19.20
N ILE A 90 1.32 7.87 19.33
CA ILE A 90 0.79 7.12 18.18
C ILE A 90 -0.33 7.91 17.50
N GLY A 91 -1.27 8.48 18.27
CA GLY A 91 -2.34 9.31 17.73
C GLY A 91 -1.82 10.54 16.99
N GLU A 92 -0.87 11.26 17.60
CA GLU A 92 -0.19 12.41 16.98
C GLU A 92 0.43 12.04 15.62
N SER A 93 1.15 10.92 15.54
CA SER A 93 1.75 10.45 14.27
C SER A 93 0.73 10.06 13.21
N LEU A 94 -0.49 9.71 13.59
CA LEU A 94 -1.58 9.33 12.69
C LEU A 94 -2.55 10.50 12.43
N GLY A 95 -2.28 11.69 12.95
CA GLY A 95 -3.15 12.85 12.81
C GLY A 95 -4.51 12.69 13.52
N THR A 96 -4.55 11.90 14.59
CA THR A 96 -5.77 11.62 15.37
C THR A 96 -5.56 11.84 16.86
N THR A 97 -6.64 11.77 17.65
CA THR A 97 -6.54 11.96 19.11
C THR A 97 -6.03 10.70 19.81
N ARG A 98 -5.50 10.84 21.04
CA ARG A 98 -5.16 9.70 21.90
C ARG A 98 -6.33 8.72 22.05
N GLN A 99 -7.54 9.24 22.25
CA GLN A 99 -8.74 8.43 22.44
C GLN A 99 -9.08 7.65 21.17
N SER A 100 -9.12 8.32 20.02
CA SER A 100 -9.39 7.69 18.73
C SER A 100 -8.33 6.64 18.36
N ALA A 101 -7.05 6.89 18.67
CA ALA A 101 -5.99 5.90 18.49
C ALA A 101 -6.16 4.69 19.41
N TRP A 102 -6.54 4.90 20.67
CA TRP A 102 -6.85 3.81 21.58
C TRP A 102 -8.05 3.00 21.07
N GLU A 103 -9.22 3.62 20.87
CA GLU A 103 -10.43 2.95 20.38
C GLU A 103 -10.21 2.13 19.10
N ARG A 104 -9.38 2.67 18.18
CA ARG A 104 -9.10 2.02 16.89
C ARG A 104 -8.15 0.83 16.99
N PHE A 105 -7.18 0.85 17.89
CA PHE A 105 -6.07 -0.13 17.89
C PHE A 105 -5.88 -0.89 19.21
N SER A 106 -6.62 -0.55 20.26
CA SER A 106 -6.57 -1.26 21.55
C SER A 106 -7.43 -2.51 21.56
N ASN A 107 -8.39 -2.62 20.65
CA ASN A 107 -9.28 -3.77 20.53
C ASN A 107 -8.65 -4.78 19.58
N GLU A 108 -7.77 -5.61 20.14
CA GLU A 108 -7.53 -6.97 19.67
C GLU A 108 -7.91 -7.90 20.82
N GLU A 109 -8.88 -8.79 20.57
CA GLU A 109 -8.77 -10.15 21.09
C GLU A 109 -7.56 -10.83 20.44
#